data_AF-A0A126V3U3-F1
#
_entry.id   AF-A0A126V3U3-F1
#
_cell.length_a   1.000
_cell.length_b   1.000
_cell.length_c   1.000
_cell.angle_alpha   90.00
_cell.angle_beta   90.00
_cell.angle_gamma   90.00
#
_symmetry.space_group_name_H-M   'P 1'
#
loop_
_entity.id
_entity.type
_entity.pdbx_description
1 polymer ?
#
loop_
_entity_poly.entity_id
_entity_poly.type
_entity_poly.pdbx_seq_one_letter_code
_entity_poly.pdbx_strand_id
1 'polypeptide(L)'
;MAKNNWTNIELEAAVGTYFQMLALEKRGEKFNKSYFIRELLMRHLPNRTSVDHRMQNISHVLNEKGELWIQGYKPLPNIGPGILPFLTRCVEEHLSPKTAPLPLYPTPNDVAKSRLLPPTG
;
A
#
# COMPACT_ATOMS: atom_id res chain seq x y z
N MET A 1 -27.13 -8.56 -5.21
CA MET A 1 -26.35 -7.65 -4.35
C MET A 1 -24.93 -8.17 -4.28
N ALA A 2 -24.01 -7.60 -5.07
CA ALA A 2 -22.63 -8.07 -5.10
C ALA A 2 -21.94 -7.67 -3.79
N LYS A 3 -21.81 -8.62 -2.86
CA LYS A 3 -20.92 -8.45 -1.71
C LYS A 3 -19.55 -8.06 -2.23
N ASN A 4 -18.99 -7.02 -1.62
CA ASN A 4 -17.71 -6.42 -1.92
C ASN A 4 -16.58 -7.39 -1.55
N ASN A 5 -16.49 -8.54 -2.24
CA ASN A 5 -15.62 -9.67 -1.96
C ASN A 5 -14.18 -9.33 -2.33
N TRP A 6 -13.52 -8.47 -1.55
CA TRP A 6 -12.08 -8.36 -1.57
C TRP A 6 -11.48 -9.71 -1.15
N THR A 7 -10.62 -10.26 -1.99
CA THR A 7 -9.89 -11.48 -1.70
C THR A 7 -8.67 -11.17 -0.84
N ASN A 8 -8.15 -12.19 -0.18
CA ASN A 8 -6.94 -12.08 0.65
C ASN A 8 -5.74 -11.55 -0.16
N ILE A 9 -5.56 -12.02 -1.39
CA ILE A 9 -4.49 -11.59 -2.30
C ILE A 9 -4.61 -10.10 -2.63
N GLU A 10 -5.82 -9.62 -2.90
CA GLU A 10 -6.06 -8.20 -3.18
C GLU A 10 -5.80 -7.31 -1.96
N LEU A 11 -6.15 -7.79 -0.76
CA LEU A 11 -5.88 -7.09 0.50
C LEU A 11 -4.38 -7.06 0.79
N GLU A 12 -3.66 -8.16 0.61
CA GLU A 12 -2.20 -8.23 0.75
C GLU A 12 -1.50 -7.27 -0.21
N ALA A 13 -1.90 -7.24 -1.49
CA ALA A 13 -1.34 -6.31 -2.47
C ALA A 13 -1.61 -4.83 -2.12
N ALA A 14 -2.79 -4.51 -1.58
CA ALA A 14 -3.13 -3.17 -1.14
C ALA A 14 -2.30 -2.75 0.09
N VAL A 15 -2.21 -3.61 1.11
CA VAL A 15 -1.37 -3.38 2.31
C VAL A 15 0.08 -3.21 1.91
N GLY A 16 0.59 -4.08 1.04
CA GLY A 16 1.96 -4.01 0.57
C GLY A 16 2.31 -2.71 -0.13
N THR A 17 1.47 -2.30 -1.09
CA THR A 17 1.61 -1.00 -1.77
C THR A 17 1.57 0.17 -0.79
N TYR A 18 0.67 0.12 0.20
CA TYR A 18 0.56 1.14 1.23
C TYR A 18 1.85 1.26 2.04
N PHE A 19 2.40 0.15 2.52
CA PHE A 19 3.64 0.17 3.32
C PHE A 19 4.86 0.63 2.52
N GLN A 20 4.91 0.36 1.21
CA GLN A 20 5.96 0.93 0.35
C GLN A 20 5.90 2.46 0.31
N MET A 21 4.71 3.02 0.12
CA MET A 21 4.50 4.48 0.15
C MET A 21 4.78 5.06 1.54
N LEU A 22 4.35 4.38 2.60
CA LEU A 22 4.61 4.81 3.98
C LEU A 22 6.12 4.83 4.29
N ALA A 23 6.87 3.85 3.81
CA ALA A 23 8.32 3.82 3.98
C ALA A 23 9.01 4.99 3.27
N LEU A 24 8.55 5.37 2.07
CA LEU A 24 9.03 6.56 1.36
C LEU A 24 8.70 7.84 2.13
N GLU A 25 7.47 7.96 2.64
CA GLU A 25 7.04 9.12 3.43
C GLU A 25 7.86 9.26 4.73
N LYS A 26 8.08 8.15 5.45
CA LYS A 26 8.91 8.12 6.67
C LYS A 26 10.36 8.51 6.42
N ARG A 27 10.89 8.27 5.21
CA ARG A 27 12.24 8.70 4.80
C ARG A 27 12.27 10.14 4.25
N GLY A 28 11.13 10.82 4.17
CA GLY A 28 11.03 12.15 3.56
C GLY A 28 11.22 12.15 2.05
N GLU A 29 11.13 11.00 1.40
CA GLU A 29 11.26 10.88 -0.06
C GLU A 29 9.94 11.27 -0.74
N LYS A 30 10.04 12.08 -1.81
CA LYS A 30 8.88 12.42 -2.63
C LYS A 30 8.45 11.20 -3.44
N PHE A 31 7.16 10.90 -3.42
CA PHE A 31 6.56 9.83 -4.22
C PHE A 31 5.23 10.26 -4.85
N ASN A 32 4.86 9.63 -5.95
CA ASN A 32 3.60 9.89 -6.64
C ASN A 32 2.55 8.83 -6.25
N LYS A 33 1.57 9.20 -5.42
CA LYS A 33 0.47 8.32 -5.00
C LYS A 33 -0.26 7.71 -6.19
N SER A 34 -0.63 8.51 -7.18
CA SER A 34 -1.34 8.06 -8.38
C SER A 34 -0.56 7.02 -9.18
N TYR A 35 0.78 7.08 -9.18
CA TYR A 35 1.61 6.06 -9.80
C TYR A 35 1.46 4.70 -9.10
N PHE A 36 1.60 4.66 -7.78
CA PHE A 36 1.46 3.44 -6.98
C PHE A 36 0.05 2.84 -7.11
N ILE A 37 -0.99 3.67 -7.06
CA ILE A 37 -2.37 3.21 -7.25
C ILE A 37 -2.56 2.63 -8.65
N ARG A 38 -2.03 3.28 -9.69
CA ARG A 38 -2.12 2.77 -11.06
C ARG A 38 -1.39 1.43 -11.22
N GLU A 39 -0.18 1.28 -10.70
CA GLU A 39 0.56 0.01 -10.75
C GLU A 39 -0.19 -1.11 -10.00
N LEU A 40 -0.74 -0.81 -8.82
CA LEU A 40 -1.53 -1.74 -8.02
C LEU A 40 -2.79 -2.21 -8.79
N LEU A 41 -3.51 -1.28 -9.41
CA LEU A 41 -4.68 -1.58 -10.24
C LEU A 41 -4.32 -2.46 -11.42
N MET A 42 -3.28 -2.12 -12.18
CA MET A 42 -2.91 -2.87 -13.38
C MET A 42 -2.45 -4.30 -13.06
N ARG A 43 -1.74 -4.51 -11.95
CA ARG A 43 -1.10 -5.79 -11.65
C ARG A 43 -1.94 -6.72 -10.78
N HIS A 44 -2.66 -6.16 -9.81
CA HIS A 44 -3.30 -6.96 -8.76
C HIS A 44 -4.80 -6.68 -8.61
N LEU A 45 -5.26 -5.48 -8.96
CA LEU A 45 -6.64 -5.03 -8.68
C LEU A 45 -7.40 -4.52 -9.93
N PRO A 46 -7.39 -5.22 -11.09
CA PRO A 46 -7.86 -4.65 -12.35
C PRO A 46 -9.34 -4.22 -12.33
N ASN A 47 -10.15 -4.81 -11.45
CA ASN A 47 -11.60 -4.56 -11.35
C ASN A 47 -12.01 -3.74 -10.12
N ARG A 48 -11.06 -3.15 -9.36
CA ARG A 48 -11.37 -2.41 -8.13
C ARG A 48 -11.44 -0.91 -8.36
N THR A 49 -12.52 -0.30 -7.88
CA THR A 49 -12.72 1.16 -7.90
C THR A 49 -12.62 1.80 -6.50
N SER A 50 -12.61 0.98 -5.45
CA SER A 50 -12.60 1.42 -4.04
C SER A 50 -11.22 1.35 -3.38
N VAL A 51 -10.14 1.46 -4.17
CA VAL A 51 -8.76 1.35 -3.67
C VAL A 51 -8.43 2.45 -2.68
N ASP A 52 -8.84 3.70 -2.94
CA ASP A 52 -8.58 4.81 -2.00
C ASP A 52 -9.28 4.61 -0.65
N HIS A 53 -10.52 4.10 -0.64
CA HIS A 53 -11.19 3.70 0.59
C HIS A 53 -10.43 2.59 1.31
N ARG A 54 -9.83 1.64 0.57
CA ARG A 54 -8.99 0.59 1.16
C ARG A 54 -7.74 1.17 1.81
N MET A 55 -7.10 2.16 1.19
CA MET A 55 -5.96 2.87 1.77
C MET A 55 -6.35 3.63 3.05
N GLN A 56 -7.51 4.26 3.08
CA GLN A 56 -8.05 4.91 4.28
C GLN A 56 -8.41 3.91 5.40
N ASN A 57 -8.90 2.71 5.04
CA ASN A 57 -9.10 1.63 6.01
C ASN A 57 -7.78 1.14 6.61
N ILE A 58 -6.71 1.04 5.81
CA ILE A 58 -5.38 0.68 6.32
C ILE A 58 -4.88 1.77 7.28
N SER A 59 -5.02 3.05 6.92
CA SER A 59 -4.71 4.16 7.84
C SER A 59 -5.50 4.07 9.14
N HIS A 60 -6.77 3.63 9.09
CA HIS A 60 -7.56 3.43 10.30
C HIS A 60 -6.98 2.36 11.21
N VAL A 61 -6.64 1.19 10.67
CA VAL A 61 -6.01 0.10 11.45
C VAL A 61 -4.67 0.56 12.07
N LEU A 62 -3.86 1.32 11.31
CA LEU A 62 -2.61 1.89 11.83
C LEU A 62 -2.88 2.90 12.96
N ASN A 63 -3.87 3.78 12.77
CA ASN A 63 -4.24 4.77 13.76
C ASN A 63 -4.77 4.14 15.06
N GLU A 64 -5.56 3.06 14.98
CA GLU A 64 -6.00 2.30 16.16
C GLU A 64 -4.85 1.65 16.92
N LYS A 65 -3.73 1.36 16.24
CA LYS A 65 -2.51 0.82 16.83
C LYS A 65 -1.54 1.87 17.35
N GLY A 66 -1.85 3.16 17.18
CA GLY A 66 -0.94 4.26 17.54
C GLY A 66 0.24 4.41 16.58
N GLU A 67 0.16 3.83 15.39
CA GLU A 67 1.20 3.90 14.37
C GLU A 67 1.01 5.10 13.42
N LEU A 68 2.11 5.48 12.78
CA LEU A 68 2.07 6.51 11.73
C LEU A 68 1.39 5.96 10.47
N TRP A 69 0.59 6.81 9.85
CA TRP A 69 -0.13 6.53 8.61
C TRP A 69 0.12 7.65 7.58
N ILE A 70 -0.13 7.35 6.30
CA ILE A 70 0.13 8.28 5.20
C ILE A 70 -0.83 9.47 5.28
N GLN A 71 -0.31 10.69 5.49
CA GLN A 71 -1.14 11.87 5.80
C GLN A 71 -2.25 12.17 4.78
N GLY A 72 -2.09 11.78 3.52
CA GLY A 72 -3.12 11.96 2.49
C GLY A 72 -4.24 10.91 2.49
N TYR A 73 -4.16 9.86 3.31
CA TYR A 73 -5.20 8.85 3.47
C TYR A 73 -5.79 8.93 4.87
N LYS A 74 -6.75 9.85 5.06
CA LYS A 74 -7.42 10.03 6.36
C LYS A 74 -8.06 8.71 6.83
N PRO A 75 -7.83 8.27 8.07
CA PRO A 75 -8.45 7.08 8.66
C PRO A 75 -9.97 7.02 8.43
N LEU A 76 -10.45 5.92 7.87
CA LEU A 76 -11.88 5.64 7.69
C LEU A 76 -12.27 4.28 8.31
N PRO A 77 -13.14 4.24 9.34
CA PRO A 77 -13.53 3.01 10.05
C PRO A 77 -14.53 2.12 9.31
N ASN A 78 -14.82 2.40 8.04
CA ASN A 78 -15.79 1.63 7.26
C ASN A 78 -15.18 0.31 6.74
N ILE A 79 -15.00 -0.66 7.64
CA ILE A 79 -14.41 -1.96 7.36
C ILE A 79 -15.42 -3.06 7.68
N GLY A 80 -15.68 -3.94 6.70
CA GLY A 80 -16.58 -5.08 6.92
C GLY A 80 -16.00 -6.09 7.91
N PRO A 81 -16.82 -6.76 8.74
CA PRO A 81 -16.36 -7.64 9.82
C PRO A 81 -15.57 -8.86 9.35
N GLY A 82 -15.77 -9.32 8.10
CA GLY A 82 -14.96 -10.41 7.53
C GLY A 82 -13.58 -9.97 7.01
N ILE A 83 -13.41 -8.68 6.72
CA ILE A 83 -12.16 -8.13 6.16
C ILE A 83 -11.25 -7.64 7.29
N LEU A 84 -11.82 -7.07 8.35
CA LEU A 84 -11.08 -6.45 9.44
C LEU A 84 -10.02 -7.39 10.05
N PRO A 85 -10.30 -8.64 10.44
CA PRO A 85 -9.30 -9.51 11.05
C PRO A 85 -8.10 -9.79 10.13
N PHE A 86 -8.39 -10.01 8.84
CA PHE A 86 -7.35 -10.26 7.85
C PHE A 86 -6.51 -9.01 7.59
N LEU A 87 -7.15 -7.86 7.43
CA LEU A 87 -6.47 -6.59 7.21
C LEU A 87 -5.55 -6.24 8.39
N THR A 88 -6.05 -6.39 9.62
CA THR A 88 -5.27 -6.17 10.84
C THR A 88 -4.05 -7.08 10.89
N ARG A 89 -4.22 -8.38 10.62
CA ARG A 89 -3.10 -9.33 10.56
C ARG A 89 -2.05 -8.91 9.54
N CYS A 90 -2.44 -8.56 8.32
CA CYS A 90 -1.49 -8.11 7.29
C CYS A 90 -0.73 -6.84 7.72
N VAL A 91 -1.41 -5.90 8.38
CA VAL A 91 -0.77 -4.68 8.92
C VAL A 91 0.23 -5.03 10.02
N GLU A 92 -0.13 -5.89 10.97
CA GLU A 92 0.75 -6.34 12.05
C GLU A 92 2.00 -7.05 11.52
N GLU A 93 1.82 -7.92 10.52
CA GLU A 93 2.93 -8.59 9.85
C GLU A 93 3.91 -7.58 9.25
N HIS A 94 3.43 -6.48 8.64
CA HIS A 94 4.30 -5.44 8.07
C HIS A 94 4.92 -4.49 9.10
N LEU A 95 4.31 -4.34 10.29
CA LEU A 95 4.90 -3.60 11.40
C LEU A 95 6.02 -4.38 12.09
N SER A 96 6.00 -5.71 11.98
CA SER A 96 7.03 -6.56 12.57
C SER A 96 8.40 -6.37 11.88
N PRO A 97 9.49 -6.21 12.64
CA PRO A 97 10.84 -5.99 12.08
C PRO A 97 11.39 -7.16 11.26
N LYS A 98 10.70 -8.30 11.25
CA LYS A 98 11.07 -9.51 10.49
C LYS A 98 10.61 -9.49 9.03
N THR A 99 9.80 -8.51 8.63
CA THR A 99 9.25 -8.44 7.28
C THR A 99 10.24 -7.75 6.36
N ALA A 100 10.79 -8.51 5.41
CA ALA A 100 11.52 -7.93 4.29
C ALA A 100 10.57 -6.96 3.56
N PRO A 101 10.98 -5.71 3.27
CA PRO A 101 10.15 -4.82 2.50
C PRO A 101 9.79 -5.54 1.20
N LEU A 102 8.49 -5.63 0.89
CA LEU A 102 8.05 -6.14 -0.40
C LEU A 102 8.85 -5.47 -1.50
N PRO A 103 9.24 -6.21 -2.57
CA PRO A 103 10.05 -5.67 -3.64
C PRO A 103 9.42 -4.35 -4.07
N LEU A 104 10.19 -3.26 -3.89
CA LEU A 104 9.73 -1.92 -4.18
C LEU A 104 9.21 -1.93 -5.62
N TYR A 105 7.97 -1.47 -5.83
CA TYR A 105 7.62 -1.03 -7.18
C TYR A 105 8.67 0.01 -7.53
N PRO A 106 9.44 -0.17 -8.62
CA PRO A 106 10.48 0.77 -8.97
C PRO A 106 9.79 2.12 -9.08
N THR A 107 10.12 3.04 -8.20
CA THR A 107 9.55 4.37 -8.26
C THR A 107 9.96 4.98 -9.60
N PRO A 108 9.21 5.95 -10.16
CA PRO A 108 9.67 6.66 -11.33
C PRO A 108 11.08 7.25 -11.14
N ASN A 109 11.46 7.53 -9.89
CA ASN A 109 12.81 7.96 -9.51
C ASN A 109 13.85 6.82 -9.57
N ASP A 110 13.50 5.60 -9.19
CA ASP A 110 14.37 4.41 -9.34
C ASP A 110 14.59 4.08 -10.82
N VAL A 111 13.52 4.15 -11.62
CA VAL A 111 13.61 3.99 -13.08
C VAL A 111 14.45 5.12 -13.71
N ALA A 112 14.28 6.37 -13.27
CA ALA A 112 15.07 7.50 -13.76
C ALA A 112 16.56 7.37 -13.37
N LYS A 113 16.87 6.99 -12.13
CA LYS A 113 18.25 6.74 -11.67
C LYS A 113 18.90 5.59 -12.44
N SER A 114 18.16 4.52 -12.76
CA SER A 114 18.68 3.39 -13.56
C SER A 114 19.01 3.78 -15.01
N ARG A 115 18.32 4.76 -15.59
CA ARG A 115 18.60 5.29 -16.95
C ARG A 115 19.76 6.29 -17.00
N LEU A 116 20.24 6.76 -15.86
CA LEU A 116 21.39 7.67 -15.76
C LEU A 116 22.73 6.95 -15.61
N LEU A 117 22.74 5.61 -15.55
CA LEU A 117 23.99 4.87 -15.68
C LEU A 117 24.48 5.00 -17.13
N PRO A 118 25.70 5.52 -17.36
CA PRO A 118 26.29 5.46 -18.69
C PRO A 118 26.34 3.99 -19.13
N PRO A 119 26.16 3.67 -20.43
CA PRO A 119 26.45 2.34 -20.91
C PRO A 119 27.87 2.01 -20.46
N THR A 120 27.99 1.02 -19.57
CA THR A 120 29.29 0.44 -19.27
C THR A 120 29.77 -0.13 -20.60
N GLY A 121 30.95 0.34 -21.04
CA GLY A 121 31.47 0.19 -22.40
C GLY A 121 31.56 -1.25 -22.90
#